data_AF-A0A1B1N8D5-F1
#
_entry.id   AF-A0A1B1N8D5-F1
#
_cell.length_a   1.000
_cell.length_b   1.000
_cell.length_c   1.000
_cell.angle_alpha   90.00
_cell.angle_beta   90.00
_cell.angle_gamma   90.00
#
_symmetry.space_group_name_H-M   'P 1'
#
loop_
_entity.id
_entity.type
_entity.pdbx_description
1 polymer ?
#
loop_
_entity_poly.entity_id
_entity_poly.type
_entity_poly.pdbx_seq_one_letter_code
_entity_poly.pdbx_strand_id
1 'polypeptide(L)'
;MSDILSTHPSRDTFDLDELRAAIEAASSCASTCATCADACLHGEDPAGMARCIDLCNQCASICRAAADVMSRPGPNGDSWEEVVRACIAVCRECADQCASHDMDHCAACAQACRDCAQACETLLAVAD
;
A
#
# COMPACT_ATOMS: atom_id res chain seq x y z
N MET A 1 15.18 -2.01 -17.94
CA MET A 1 14.01 -2.08 -18.83
C MET A 1 13.40 -0.69 -18.84
N SER A 2 13.18 -0.05 -20.00
CA SER A 2 12.57 1.29 -20.04
C SER A 2 11.09 1.16 -19.71
N ASP A 3 10.63 1.82 -18.65
CA ASP A 3 9.22 1.90 -18.27
C ASP A 3 8.64 3.30 -18.55
N ILE A 4 7.32 3.45 -18.41
CA ILE A 4 6.65 4.73 -18.66
C ILE A 4 7.19 5.85 -17.76
N LEU A 5 7.58 5.55 -16.53
CA LEU A 5 8.13 6.54 -15.58
C LEU A 5 9.47 7.09 -16.07
N SER A 6 10.35 6.24 -16.59
CA SER A 6 11.66 6.63 -17.14
C SER A 6 11.57 7.48 -18.42
N THR A 7 10.41 7.48 -19.09
CA THR A 7 10.15 8.29 -20.29
C THR A 7 9.24 9.49 -20.03
N HIS A 8 8.78 9.68 -18.78
CA HIS A 8 7.87 10.77 -18.42
C HIS A 8 8.55 12.15 -18.57
N PRO A 9 7.85 13.18 -19.09
CA PRO A 9 8.42 14.52 -19.23
C PRO A 9 8.89 15.15 -17.92
N SER A 10 8.23 14.82 -16.80
CA SER A 10 8.55 15.30 -15.45
C SER A 10 9.35 14.29 -14.63
N ARG A 11 10.02 13.30 -15.24
CA ARG A 11 10.74 12.23 -14.52
C ARG A 11 11.83 12.72 -13.55
N ASP A 12 12.31 13.95 -13.72
CA ASP A 12 13.34 14.55 -12.89
C ASP A 12 12.77 15.28 -11.64
N THR A 13 11.47 15.13 -11.36
CA THR A 13 10.78 15.74 -10.20
C THR A 13 10.69 14.83 -8.97
N PHE A 14 11.10 13.57 -9.09
CA PHE A 14 11.12 12.59 -8.01
C PHE A 14 12.31 11.65 -8.17
N ASP A 15 12.72 10.99 -7.08
CA ASP A 15 13.54 9.79 -7.17
C ASP A 15 12.72 8.68 -7.84
N LEU A 16 13.09 8.29 -9.06
CA LEU A 16 12.35 7.31 -9.85
C LEU A 16 12.41 5.90 -9.26
N ASP A 17 13.48 5.56 -8.55
CA ASP A 17 13.63 4.22 -7.99
C ASP A 17 12.73 4.10 -6.76
N GLU A 18 12.69 5.10 -5.90
CA GLU A 18 11.79 5.13 -4.74
C GLU A 18 10.32 5.25 -5.14
N LEU A 19 10.03 6.05 -6.19
CA LEU A 19 8.67 6.14 -6.73
C LEU A 19 8.18 4.79 -7.25
N ARG A 20 9.02 4.07 -8.00
CA ARG A 20 8.69 2.71 -8.48
C ARG A 20 8.46 1.76 -7.32
N ALA A 21 9.37 1.75 -6.35
CA ALA A 21 9.27 0.87 -5.19
C ALA A 21 7.95 1.08 -4.43
N ALA A 22 7.53 2.33 -4.22
CA ALA A 22 6.27 2.65 -3.56
C ALA A 22 5.03 2.23 -4.38
N ILE A 23 5.03 2.45 -5.71
CA ILE A 23 3.94 2.02 -6.60
C ILE A 23 3.79 0.50 -6.60
N GLU A 24 4.90 -0.23 -6.72
CA GLU A 24 4.92 -1.69 -6.71
C GLU A 24 4.46 -2.24 -5.36
N ALA A 25 4.97 -1.68 -4.26
CA ALA A 25 4.60 -2.09 -2.91
C ALA A 25 3.11 -1.83 -2.63
N ALA A 26 2.57 -0.66 -3.02
CA ALA A 26 1.16 -0.34 -2.86
C ALA A 26 0.26 -1.25 -3.72
N SER A 27 0.63 -1.51 -4.97
CA SER A 27 -0.14 -2.40 -5.86
C SER A 27 -0.18 -3.85 -5.35
N SER A 28 0.98 -4.33 -4.87
CA SER A 28 1.12 -5.66 -4.27
C SER A 28 0.35 -5.77 -2.95
N CYS A 29 0.51 -4.79 -2.06
CA CYS A 29 -0.21 -4.72 -0.79
C CYS A 29 -1.73 -4.68 -1.01
N ALA A 30 -2.21 -3.94 -2.00
CA ALA A 30 -3.64 -3.89 -2.30
C ALA A 30 -4.21 -5.25 -2.69
N SER A 31 -3.50 -6.00 -3.52
CA SER A 31 -3.90 -7.34 -3.94
C SER A 31 -3.86 -8.32 -2.75
N THR A 32 -2.77 -8.29 -1.98
CA THR A 32 -2.61 -9.12 -0.78
C THR A 32 -3.69 -8.86 0.27
N CYS A 33 -4.02 -7.59 0.53
CA CYS A 33 -5.08 -7.23 1.48
C CYS A 33 -6.45 -7.72 1.00
N ALA A 34 -6.76 -7.58 -0.29
CA ALA A 34 -8.02 -8.09 -0.85
C ALA A 34 -8.11 -9.63 -0.70
N THR A 35 -7.02 -10.35 -0.97
CA THR A 35 -6.96 -11.80 -0.78
C THR A 35 -7.04 -12.19 0.71
N CYS A 36 -6.40 -11.45 1.61
CA CYS A 36 -6.48 -11.70 3.04
C CYS A 36 -7.89 -11.47 3.57
N ALA A 37 -8.58 -10.43 3.12
CA ALA A 37 -9.98 -10.18 3.48
C ALA A 37 -10.88 -11.35 3.05
N ASP A 38 -10.71 -11.84 1.82
CA ASP A 38 -11.46 -13.00 1.30
C ASP A 38 -11.16 -14.28 2.08
N ALA A 39 -9.88 -14.54 2.41
CA ALA A 39 -9.48 -15.69 3.22
C ALA A 39 -10.08 -15.63 4.64
N CYS A 40 -10.06 -14.45 5.27
CA CYS A 40 -10.69 -14.23 6.58
C CYS A 40 -12.21 -14.43 6.54
N LEU A 41 -12.87 -14.00 5.47
CA LEU A 41 -14.32 -14.13 5.28
C LEU A 41 -14.76 -15.58 5.13
N HIS A 42 -13.93 -16.42 4.51
CA HIS A 42 -14.23 -17.83 4.23
C HIS A 42 -13.52 -18.80 5.19
N GLY A 43 -12.90 -18.29 6.25
CA GLY A 43 -12.29 -19.07 7.33
C GLY A 43 -13.30 -19.64 8.33
N GLU A 44 -12.80 -20.27 9.39
CA GLU A 44 -13.62 -20.97 10.40
C GLU A 44 -14.45 -20.01 11.29
N ASP A 45 -13.93 -18.81 11.59
CA ASP A 45 -14.62 -17.80 12.40
C ASP A 45 -14.62 -16.39 11.75
N PRO A 46 -15.46 -16.15 10.73
CA PRO A 46 -15.54 -14.84 10.08
C PRO A 46 -16.01 -13.71 11.01
N ALA A 47 -16.76 -14.05 12.07
CA ALA A 47 -17.24 -13.07 13.04
C ALA A 47 -16.09 -12.54 13.92
N GLY A 48 -15.20 -13.43 14.38
CA GLY A 48 -13.96 -13.07 15.05
C GLY A 48 -12.99 -12.27 14.16
N MET A 49 -13.10 -12.45 12.84
CA MET A 49 -12.24 -11.77 11.86
C MET A 49 -12.81 -10.44 11.32
N ALA A 50 -13.98 -9.99 11.77
CA ALA A 50 -14.68 -8.83 11.20
C ALA A 50 -13.80 -7.57 11.11
N ARG A 51 -13.01 -7.26 12.16
CA ARG A 51 -12.09 -6.11 12.15
C ARG A 51 -10.94 -6.28 11.16
N CYS A 52 -10.41 -7.49 11.01
CA CYS A 52 -9.36 -7.77 10.04
C CYS A 52 -9.88 -7.63 8.61
N ILE A 53 -11.08 -8.14 8.33
CA ILE A 53 -11.75 -8.03 7.03
C ILE A 53 -11.96 -6.55 6.68
N ASP A 54 -12.48 -5.76 7.62
CA ASP A 54 -12.73 -4.33 7.43
C ASP A 54 -11.43 -3.57 7.12
N LEU A 55 -10.38 -3.73 7.94
CA LEU A 55 -9.09 -3.08 7.73
C LEU A 55 -8.40 -3.53 6.44
N CYS A 56 -8.41 -4.82 6.11
CA CYS A 56 -7.87 -5.32 4.85
C CYS A 56 -8.59 -4.69 3.63
N ASN A 57 -9.91 -4.53 3.67
CA ASN A 57 -10.64 -3.88 2.59
C ASN A 57 -10.29 -2.39 2.48
N GLN A 58 -10.20 -1.66 3.60
CA GLN A 58 -9.78 -0.27 3.62
C GLN A 58 -8.36 -0.10 3.07
N CYS A 59 -7.42 -0.94 3.52
CA CYS A 59 -6.04 -0.96 3.07
C CYS A 59 -5.98 -1.25 1.56
N ALA A 60 -6.73 -2.24 1.08
CA ALA A 60 -6.79 -2.56 -0.34
C ALA A 60 -7.33 -1.42 -1.22
N SER A 61 -8.30 -0.65 -0.74
CA SER A 61 -8.84 0.51 -1.46
C SER A 61 -7.88 1.68 -1.48
N ILE A 62 -7.28 2.02 -0.33
CA ILE A 62 -6.36 3.15 -0.21
C ILE A 62 -5.05 2.86 -0.95
N CYS A 63 -4.48 1.65 -0.84
CA CYS A 63 -3.27 1.28 -1.58
C CYS A 63 -3.47 1.34 -3.10
N ARG A 64 -4.66 0.96 -3.60
CA ARG A 64 -5.01 1.14 -5.02
C ARG A 64 -5.03 2.62 -5.42
N ALA A 65 -5.71 3.45 -4.63
CA ALA A 65 -5.76 4.88 -4.88
C ALA A 65 -4.36 5.52 -4.83
N ALA A 66 -3.53 5.11 -3.86
CA ALA A 66 -2.16 5.60 -3.73
C ALA A 66 -1.29 5.20 -4.91
N ALA A 67 -1.33 3.94 -5.35
CA ALA A 67 -0.61 3.50 -6.55
C ALA A 67 -1.04 4.28 -7.81
N ASP A 68 -2.34 4.52 -7.99
CA ASP A 68 -2.88 5.28 -9.11
C ASP A 68 -2.47 6.76 -9.09
N VAL A 69 -2.34 7.36 -7.90
CA VAL A 69 -1.90 8.75 -7.71
C VAL A 69 -0.38 8.87 -7.88
N MET A 70 0.41 7.98 -7.28
CA MET A 70 1.87 7.93 -7.43
C MET A 70 2.29 7.71 -8.89
N SER A 71 1.50 6.96 -9.66
CA SER A 71 1.73 6.75 -11.11
C SER A 71 1.57 8.01 -11.98
N ARG A 72 1.27 9.17 -11.37
CA ARG A 72 1.08 10.47 -12.05
C ARG A 72 2.10 11.49 -11.49
N PRO A 73 3.42 11.34 -11.75
CA PRO A 73 4.47 12.20 -11.20
C PRO A 73 4.56 13.56 -11.90
N GLY A 74 3.43 14.13 -12.33
CA GLY A 74 3.40 15.50 -12.84
C GLY A 74 3.70 16.51 -11.72
N PRO A 75 3.51 17.81 -11.97
CA PRO A 75 3.55 18.81 -10.91
C PRO A 75 2.54 18.45 -9.82
N ASN A 76 3.04 17.98 -8.69
CA ASN A 76 2.26 17.52 -7.55
C ASN A 76 2.18 18.63 -6.50
N GLY A 77 1.11 18.62 -5.72
CA GLY A 77 0.92 19.50 -4.57
C GLY A 77 0.44 18.71 -3.36
N ASP A 78 0.03 19.40 -2.30
CA ASP A 78 -0.30 18.84 -0.98
C ASP A 78 -1.17 17.57 -1.04
N SER A 79 -2.13 17.49 -1.96
CA SER A 79 -3.00 16.33 -2.11
C SER A 79 -2.28 15.03 -2.46
N TRP A 80 -1.15 15.10 -3.18
CA TRP A 80 -0.36 13.91 -3.52
C TRP A 80 0.30 13.33 -2.27
N GLU A 81 0.91 14.20 -1.47
CA GLU A 81 1.55 13.82 -0.20
C GLU A 81 0.53 13.26 0.79
N GLU A 82 -0.63 13.90 0.93
CA GLU A 82 -1.69 13.44 1.82
C GLU A 82 -2.23 12.04 1.45
N VAL A 83 -2.29 11.71 0.15
CA VAL A 83 -2.67 10.36 -0.30
C VAL A 83 -1.61 9.33 0.11
N VAL A 84 -0.32 9.64 -0.04
CA VAL A 84 0.76 8.74 0.38
C VAL A 84 0.77 8.58 1.91
N ARG A 85 0.52 9.66 2.66
CA ARG A 85 0.37 9.62 4.14
C ARG A 85 -0.82 8.77 4.58
N ALA A 86 -1.95 8.86 3.89
CA ALA A 86 -3.11 8.00 4.15
C ALA A 86 -2.79 6.52 3.89
N CYS A 87 -2.00 6.22 2.85
CA CYS A 87 -1.52 4.87 2.58
C CYS A 87 -0.65 4.32 3.71
N ILE A 88 0.30 5.12 4.21
CA ILE A 88 1.15 4.74 5.35
C ILE A 88 0.28 4.42 6.58
N ALA A 89 -0.68 5.29 6.90
CA ALA A 89 -1.53 5.14 8.07
C ALA A 89 -2.32 3.83 8.04
N VAL A 90 -3.04 3.55 6.95
CA VAL A 90 -3.85 2.33 6.85
C VAL A 90 -3.00 1.06 6.77
N CYS A 91 -1.83 1.11 6.12
CA CYS A 91 -0.92 -0.02 6.05
C CYS A 91 -0.43 -0.41 7.46
N ARG A 92 -0.10 0.57 8.31
CA ARG A 92 0.30 0.31 9.70
C ARG A 92 -0.84 -0.32 10.51
N GLU A 93 -2.04 0.24 10.43
CA GLU A 93 -3.22 -0.31 11.12
C GLU A 93 -3.55 -1.74 10.67
N CYS A 94 -3.50 -1.99 9.36
CA CYS A 94 -3.76 -3.30 8.79
C CYS A 94 -2.66 -4.31 9.14
N ALA A 95 -1.39 -3.89 9.17
CA ALA A 95 -0.27 -4.74 9.55
C ALA A 95 -0.40 -5.22 11.00
N ASP A 96 -0.72 -4.31 11.93
CA ASP A 96 -0.88 -4.64 13.34
C ASP A 96 -2.09 -5.55 13.58
N GLN A 97 -3.20 -5.29 12.90
CA GLN A 97 -4.38 -6.15 12.95
C GLN A 97 -4.12 -7.53 12.36
N CYS A 98 -3.43 -7.64 11.22
CA CYS A 98 -3.12 -8.93 10.62
C CYS A 98 -2.14 -9.73 11.48
N ALA A 99 -1.13 -9.08 12.07
CA ALA A 99 -0.13 -9.72 12.91
C ALA A 99 -0.68 -10.27 14.24
N SER A 100 -1.89 -9.88 14.65
CA SER A 100 -2.54 -10.44 15.84
C SER A 100 -3.12 -11.84 15.62
N HIS A 101 -3.13 -12.35 14.38
CA HIS A 101 -3.73 -13.65 14.04
C HIS A 101 -2.64 -14.67 13.67
N ASP A 102 -2.80 -15.90 14.16
CA ASP A 102 -1.91 -17.02 13.86
C ASP A 102 -2.39 -17.76 12.60
N MET A 103 -2.31 -17.08 11.44
CA MET A 103 -2.71 -17.63 10.15
C MET A 103 -1.73 -17.19 9.05
N ASP A 104 -1.36 -18.12 8.17
CA ASP A 104 -0.35 -17.87 7.12
C ASP A 104 -0.71 -16.68 6.22
N HIS A 105 -1.98 -16.55 5.83
CA HIS A 105 -2.42 -15.42 4.99
C HIS A 105 -2.37 -14.08 5.73
N CYS A 106 -2.64 -14.06 7.03
CA CYS A 106 -2.52 -12.86 7.86
C CYS A 106 -1.06 -12.48 8.09
N ALA A 107 -0.16 -13.45 8.29
CA ALA A 107 1.28 -13.18 8.38
C ALA A 107 1.83 -12.57 7.07
N ALA A 108 1.44 -13.12 5.91
CA ALA A 108 1.81 -12.58 4.61
C ALA A 108 1.24 -11.16 4.38
N CYS A 109 -0.02 -10.93 4.76
CA CYS A 109 -0.66 -9.62 4.68
C CYS A 109 0.06 -8.59 5.56
N ALA A 110 0.38 -8.96 6.80
CA ALA A 110 1.10 -8.07 7.72
C ALA A 110 2.46 -7.64 7.16
N GLN A 111 3.21 -8.56 6.55
CA GLN A 111 4.50 -8.24 5.92
C GLN A 111 4.31 -7.28 4.73
N ALA A 112 3.39 -7.57 3.82
CA ALA A 112 3.12 -6.72 2.65
C ALA A 112 2.71 -5.30 3.05
N CYS A 113 1.91 -5.16 4.11
CA CYS A 113 1.53 -3.87 4.67
C CYS A 113 2.73 -3.11 5.25
N ARG A 114 3.63 -3.78 6.00
CA ARG A 114 4.86 -3.14 6.53
C ARG A 114 5.78 -2.67 5.40
N ASP A 115 5.97 -3.51 4.38
CA ASP A 115 6.80 -3.18 3.22
C ASP A 115 6.23 -1.97 2.46
N CYS A 116 4.91 -1.92 2.27
CA CYS A 116 4.24 -0.78 1.65
C CYS A 116 4.36 0.51 2.45
N ALA A 117 4.14 0.46 3.77
CA ALA A 117 4.32 1.62 4.64
C ALA A 117 5.77 2.14 4.57
N GLN A 118 6.76 1.24 4.64
CA GLN A 118 8.17 1.61 4.55
C GLN A 118 8.52 2.25 3.20
N ALA A 119 8.07 1.68 2.08
CA ALA A 119 8.33 2.24 0.76
C ALA A 119 7.71 3.64 0.59
N CYS A 120 6.48 3.84 1.08
CA CYS A 120 5.82 5.14 1.06
C CYS A 120 6.54 6.17 1.94
N GLU A 121 7.06 5.76 3.11
CA GLU A 121 7.86 6.63 3.98
C GLU A 121 9.18 7.04 3.34
N THR A 122 9.88 6.09 2.71
CA THR A 122 11.12 6.38 1.98
C THR A 122 10.85 7.37 0.85
N LEU A 123 9.80 7.15 0.07
CA LEU A 123 9.39 8.08 -1.00
C LEU A 123 9.14 9.49 -0.48
N LEU A 124 8.42 9.65 0.63
CA LEU A 124 8.17 10.98 1.22
C LEU A 124 9.43 11.61 1.82
N ALA A 125 10.42 10.83 2.24
CA ALA A 125 11.67 11.35 2.77
C ALA A 125 12.62 11.91 1.69
N VAL A 126 12.41 11.53 0.43
CA VAL A 126 13.21 11.97 -0.73
C VAL A 126 12.43 12.84 -1.72
N ALA A 127 11.17 13.18 -1.40
CA ALA A 127 10.37 14.12 -2.17
C ALA A 127 10.72 15.55 -1.76
N ASP A 128 11.30 16.32 -2.69
CA ASP A 128 11.61 17.76 -2.55
C ASP A 128 10.48 18.64 -3.15
#